data_AF-A0A2D7NJC6-F1
#
_entry.id   AF-A0A2D7NJC6-F1
#
_cell.length_a   1.000
_cell.length_b   1.000
_cell.length_c   1.000
_cell.angle_alpha   90.00
_cell.angle_beta   90.00
_cell.angle_gamma   90.00
#
_symmetry.space_group_name_H-M   'P 1'
#
loop_
_entity.id
_entity.type
_entity.pdbx_description
1 polymer ?
#
loop_
_entity_poly.entity_id
_entity_poly.type
_entity_poly.pdbx_seq_one_letter_code
_entity_poly.pdbx_strand_id
1 'polypeptide(L)'
;MPPPGSHQLDQSNLHSVKRAMSLAAGGSISALQPPRLLLGLLAVACIAIGGSLLDAFESSSWQQTIDKPVTDSNAVLLEGMRQVLSDAYVEEDVSEDPREAIAQLRQAMKADLLAYQKTLETAEERLAAEKAYQANEQLFEQMEFCGPFEAAMRSAGQGLSRFVEGVLTIQPQQALLALAYIVYEIPVELWSNDPLITILLALLIGFCFALFGGAIARLDALESGLKLKPTAWDGLEFAWSNVQRLLQAVLLPLAVVAILCGLLAIVGIPFNLPVLDVVGGILYFIAIALSLVSSALLIGYGVLVPMLVGAVGVERADAGEAIQGSWGSAMARPGYYILLLAVGLVCFAVSLAIVDLVVVLALNIAAESWGGIISGGAMRSAGTFTVLDFTFDSLPSTATGTASATGALVSFWEQLLIGLLLGYIFSWVASIGTRLFLGMRLLVDRQSPSVIWMSGTVAGSTVHTSEQPEKRFESEDTFSDGPR
;
A
#
# COMPACT_ATOMS: atom_id res chain seq x y z
N MET A 1 -44.89 -11.89 28.14
CA MET A 1 -44.98 -11.85 26.66
C MET A 1 -44.19 -10.64 26.20
N PRO A 2 -43.12 -10.81 25.41
CA PRO A 2 -42.43 -9.67 24.81
C PRO A 2 -43.40 -8.91 23.90
N PRO A 3 -43.27 -7.58 23.76
CA PRO A 3 -44.14 -6.80 22.90
C PRO A 3 -44.02 -7.32 21.45
N PRO A 4 -45.13 -7.45 20.70
CA PRO A 4 -45.19 -8.06 19.37
C PRO A 4 -44.37 -7.35 18.25
N GLY A 5 -43.52 -6.37 18.59
CA GLY A 5 -42.63 -5.67 17.64
C GLY A 5 -41.13 -5.98 17.77
N SER A 6 -40.69 -6.74 18.78
CA SER A 6 -39.24 -6.95 18.99
C SER A 6 -38.56 -7.85 17.94
N HIS A 7 -39.32 -8.72 17.27
CA HIS A 7 -38.77 -9.63 16.25
C HIS A 7 -38.56 -8.99 14.87
N GLN A 8 -39.36 -7.97 14.49
CA GLN A 8 -39.23 -7.32 13.18
C GLN A 8 -38.00 -6.39 13.11
N LEU A 9 -37.63 -5.75 14.22
CA LEU A 9 -36.44 -4.89 14.28
C LEU A 9 -35.14 -5.67 14.06
N ASP A 10 -35.09 -6.96 14.41
CA ASP A 10 -33.88 -7.76 14.31
C ASP A 10 -33.62 -8.25 12.87
N GLN A 11 -34.66 -8.62 12.14
CA GLN A 11 -34.54 -9.10 10.75
C GLN A 11 -34.08 -8.01 9.78
N SER A 12 -34.61 -6.79 9.93
CA SER A 12 -34.22 -5.66 9.08
C SER A 12 -32.74 -5.27 9.26
N ASN A 13 -32.24 -5.29 10.50
CA ASN A 13 -30.83 -5.03 10.79
C ASN A 13 -29.93 -6.11 10.19
N LEU A 14 -30.31 -7.39 10.32
CA LEU A 14 -29.53 -8.50 9.77
C LEU A 14 -29.42 -8.41 8.24
N HIS A 15 -30.49 -8.04 7.55
CA HIS A 15 -30.47 -7.87 6.10
C HIS A 15 -29.53 -6.73 5.67
N SER A 16 -29.58 -5.58 6.35
CA SER A 16 -28.68 -4.45 6.09
C SER A 16 -27.22 -4.79 6.34
N VAL A 17 -26.92 -5.53 7.42
CA VAL A 17 -25.55 -6.00 7.73
C VAL A 17 -25.05 -6.97 6.66
N LYS A 18 -25.86 -7.96 6.25
CA LYS A 18 -25.48 -8.89 5.16
C LYS A 18 -25.21 -8.16 3.86
N ARG A 19 -26.04 -7.16 3.51
CA ARG A 19 -25.84 -6.33 2.31
C ARG A 19 -24.56 -5.50 2.41
N ALA A 20 -24.27 -4.89 3.55
CA ALA A 20 -23.05 -4.13 3.77
C ALA A 20 -21.79 -5.03 3.70
N MET A 21 -21.83 -6.23 4.28
CA MET A 21 -20.75 -7.22 4.16
C MET A 21 -20.53 -7.66 2.71
N SER A 22 -21.62 -7.90 1.97
CA SER A 22 -21.54 -8.24 0.54
C SER A 22 -20.96 -7.09 -0.30
N LEU A 23 -21.28 -5.84 0.03
CA LEU A 23 -20.65 -4.67 -0.59
C LEU A 23 -19.14 -4.72 -0.33
N ALA A 24 -18.71 -4.77 0.94
CA ALA A 24 -17.30 -4.82 1.30
C ALA A 24 -16.54 -5.96 0.59
N ALA A 25 -17.09 -7.18 0.61
CA ALA A 25 -16.50 -8.35 -0.04
C ALA A 25 -16.35 -8.19 -1.56
N GLY A 26 -17.33 -7.55 -2.22
CA GLY A 26 -17.24 -7.32 -3.66
C GLY A 26 -16.17 -6.29 -4.05
N GLY A 27 -15.56 -5.57 -3.10
CA GLY A 27 -14.48 -4.61 -3.38
C GLY A 27 -13.28 -5.29 -4.05
N SER A 28 -12.95 -6.51 -3.64
CA SER A 28 -11.90 -7.34 -4.25
C SER A 28 -12.19 -7.69 -5.71
N ILE A 29 -13.43 -8.03 -6.04
CA ILE A 29 -13.83 -8.36 -7.43
C ILE A 29 -13.87 -7.08 -8.28
N SER A 30 -14.34 -5.98 -7.69
CA SER A 30 -14.38 -4.68 -8.35
C SER A 30 -12.99 -4.17 -8.72
N ALA A 31 -12.00 -4.35 -7.84
CA ALA A 31 -10.63 -3.93 -8.08
C ALA A 31 -9.96 -4.66 -9.26
N LEU A 32 -10.44 -5.85 -9.63
CA LEU A 32 -9.95 -6.61 -10.80
C LEU A 32 -10.53 -6.13 -12.14
N GLN A 33 -11.45 -5.15 -12.12
CA GLN A 33 -12.04 -4.69 -13.37
C GLN A 33 -11.02 -3.95 -14.24
N PRO A 34 -10.98 -4.22 -15.56
CA PRO A 34 -9.95 -3.66 -16.43
C PRO A 34 -9.80 -2.14 -16.34
N PRO A 35 -10.89 -1.32 -16.29
CA PRO A 35 -10.76 0.12 -16.15
C PRO A 35 -10.04 0.56 -14.86
N ARG A 36 -10.32 -0.11 -13.73
CA ARG A 36 -9.75 0.23 -12.43
C ARG A 36 -8.31 -0.26 -12.35
N LEU A 37 -8.05 -1.50 -12.79
CA LEU A 37 -6.72 -2.07 -12.84
C LEU A 37 -5.76 -1.23 -13.70
N LEU A 38 -6.23 -0.70 -14.84
CA LEU A 38 -5.46 0.21 -15.67
C LEU A 38 -5.10 1.51 -14.93
N LEU A 39 -6.07 2.13 -14.24
CA LEU A 39 -5.83 3.34 -13.44
C LEU A 39 -4.87 3.05 -12.27
N GLY A 40 -5.00 1.90 -11.62
CA GLY A 40 -4.09 1.45 -10.56
C GLY A 40 -2.67 1.24 -11.08
N LEU A 41 -2.51 0.60 -12.23
CA LEU A 41 -1.20 0.42 -12.88
C LEU A 41 -0.57 1.77 -13.23
N LEU A 42 -1.35 2.72 -13.76
CA LEU A 42 -0.86 4.08 -14.04
C LEU A 42 -0.43 4.81 -12.76
N ALA A 43 -1.20 4.67 -11.67
CA ALA A 43 -0.83 5.24 -10.39
C ALA A 43 0.51 4.68 -9.87
N VAL A 44 0.68 3.35 -9.90
CA VAL A 44 1.91 2.68 -9.49
C VAL A 44 3.08 3.10 -10.36
N ALA A 45 2.90 3.17 -11.68
CA ALA A 45 3.94 3.65 -12.60
C ALA A 45 4.35 5.10 -12.28
N CYS A 46 3.39 6.00 -12.02
CA CYS A 46 3.69 7.37 -11.59
C CYS A 46 4.46 7.43 -10.27
N ILE A 47 4.07 6.61 -9.28
CA ILE A 47 4.76 6.54 -7.99
C ILE A 47 6.18 5.99 -8.16
N ALA A 48 6.36 4.92 -8.93
CA ALA A 48 7.67 4.30 -9.18
C ALA A 48 8.62 5.26 -9.94
N ILE A 49 8.13 5.94 -10.98
CA ILE A 49 8.92 6.93 -11.73
C ILE A 49 9.26 8.13 -10.85
N GLY A 50 8.27 8.67 -10.11
CA GLY A 50 8.52 9.82 -9.24
C GLY A 50 9.46 9.47 -8.08
N GLY A 51 9.30 8.30 -7.47
CA GLY A 51 10.14 7.82 -6.38
C GLY A 51 11.59 7.54 -6.82
N SER A 52 11.78 6.85 -7.95
CA SER A 52 13.12 6.63 -8.52
C SER A 52 13.83 7.94 -8.91
N LEU A 53 13.09 8.95 -9.37
CA LEU A 53 13.65 10.28 -9.58
C LEU A 53 14.09 10.94 -8.27
N LEU A 54 13.33 10.78 -7.18
CA LEU A 54 13.72 11.28 -5.86
C LEU A 54 15.00 10.58 -5.36
N ASP A 55 15.06 9.26 -5.45
CA ASP A 55 16.25 8.47 -5.10
C ASP A 55 17.48 8.90 -5.91
N ALA A 56 17.31 9.28 -7.17
CA ALA A 56 18.41 9.74 -8.02
C ALA A 56 18.96 11.13 -7.62
N PHE A 57 18.17 11.97 -6.95
CA PHE A 57 18.63 13.28 -6.46
C PHE A 57 19.32 13.20 -5.10
N GLU A 58 19.13 12.09 -4.38
CA GLU A 58 19.62 11.95 -3.02
C GLU A 58 20.99 11.26 -2.99
N SER A 59 21.95 11.88 -2.31
CA SER A 59 23.26 11.27 -2.09
C SER A 59 23.32 10.39 -0.84
N SER A 60 22.31 10.44 0.03
CA SER A 60 22.21 9.60 1.23
C SER A 60 21.89 8.18 0.81
N SER A 61 22.80 7.26 1.11
CA SER A 61 22.59 5.84 0.91
C SER A 61 21.93 5.24 2.15
N TRP A 62 20.70 4.73 2.00
CA TRP A 62 20.02 4.01 3.06
C TRP A 62 20.53 2.59 3.18
N GLN A 63 20.61 2.09 4.42
CA GLN A 63 21.03 0.72 4.70
C GLN A 63 19.94 -0.01 5.45
N GLN A 64 19.46 -1.11 4.85
CA GLN A 64 18.29 -1.84 5.32
C GLN A 64 18.64 -2.69 6.56
N THR A 65 18.68 -2.09 7.75
CA THR A 65 18.90 -2.87 8.98
C THR A 65 17.55 -3.31 9.56
N ILE A 66 17.00 -4.41 9.03
CA ILE A 66 15.62 -4.88 9.30
C ILE A 66 15.30 -5.17 10.79
N ASP A 67 16.27 -5.20 11.72
CA ASP A 67 15.96 -5.56 13.12
C ASP A 67 16.78 -4.81 14.21
N LYS A 68 17.60 -3.80 13.88
CA LYS A 68 18.37 -3.08 14.91
C LYS A 68 18.42 -1.57 14.69
N PRO A 69 18.17 -0.77 15.74
CA PRO A 69 18.22 0.69 15.65
C PRO A 69 19.60 1.17 15.21
N VAL A 70 19.58 1.96 14.13
CA VAL A 70 20.71 2.53 13.38
C VAL A 70 21.38 3.66 14.19
N THR A 71 22.12 3.31 15.24
CA THR A 71 22.94 4.31 15.95
C THR A 71 24.45 4.04 15.94
N ASP A 72 24.89 2.88 15.45
CA ASP A 72 26.33 2.57 15.25
C ASP A 72 26.59 1.56 14.09
N SER A 73 25.58 1.29 13.26
CA SER A 73 25.57 0.14 12.33
C SER A 73 26.51 0.28 11.15
N ASN A 74 26.75 1.46 10.59
CA ASN A 74 27.64 1.59 9.43
C ASN A 74 29.08 1.20 9.78
N ALA A 75 29.58 1.61 10.94
CA ALA A 75 30.92 1.25 11.40
C ALA A 75 31.01 -0.24 11.74
N VAL A 76 30.02 -0.79 12.45
CA VAL A 76 29.99 -2.22 12.80
C VAL A 76 29.83 -3.11 11.58
N LEU A 77 29.06 -2.68 10.58
CA LEU A 77 28.85 -3.42 9.35
C LEU A 77 30.05 -3.29 8.41
N LEU A 78 30.68 -2.12 8.29
CA LEU A 78 31.98 -2.01 7.62
C LEU A 78 33.03 -2.88 8.31
N GLU A 79 33.08 -2.89 9.64
CA GLU A 79 34.02 -3.73 10.39
C GLU A 79 33.71 -5.23 10.16
N GLY A 80 32.43 -5.61 10.18
CA GLY A 80 31.99 -6.98 9.88
C GLY A 80 32.28 -7.41 8.43
N MET A 81 32.01 -6.53 7.47
CA MET A 81 32.37 -6.75 6.06
C MET A 81 33.87 -6.83 5.88
N ARG A 82 34.63 -5.94 6.53
CA ARG A 82 36.10 -5.93 6.50
C ARG A 82 36.66 -7.19 7.14
N GLN A 83 36.02 -7.70 8.18
CA GLN A 83 36.40 -8.95 8.84
C GLN A 83 36.09 -10.15 7.94
N VAL A 84 34.93 -10.19 7.28
CA VAL A 84 34.61 -11.22 6.28
C VAL A 84 35.58 -11.13 5.09
N LEU A 85 35.91 -9.92 4.62
CA LEU A 85 36.88 -9.67 3.54
C LEU A 85 38.31 -10.10 3.93
N SER A 86 38.73 -9.77 5.15
CA SER A 86 40.06 -10.09 5.67
C SER A 86 40.23 -11.58 5.93
N ASP A 87 39.16 -12.23 6.40
CA ASP A 87 39.15 -13.67 6.65
C ASP A 87 39.01 -14.45 5.34
N ALA A 88 38.32 -13.89 4.35
CA ALA A 88 38.02 -14.59 3.12
C ALA A 88 39.12 -14.45 2.06
N TYR A 89 39.51 -13.25 1.56
CA TYR A 89 40.18 -13.27 0.24
C TYR A 89 41.12 -12.14 -0.22
N VAL A 90 41.28 -10.97 0.41
CA VAL A 90 41.96 -9.86 -0.30
C VAL A 90 42.84 -8.96 0.60
N GLU A 91 44.16 -8.95 0.36
CA GLU A 91 45.10 -7.89 0.83
C GLU A 91 45.15 -6.68 -0.13
N GLU A 92 44.48 -6.73 -1.30
CA GLU A 92 44.39 -5.59 -2.24
C GLU A 92 43.49 -4.45 -1.71
N ASP A 93 43.80 -3.23 -2.16
CA ASP A 93 43.05 -1.99 -1.90
C ASP A 93 41.56 -2.14 -2.26
N VAL A 94 40.74 -2.52 -1.28
CA VAL A 94 39.27 -2.41 -1.36
C VAL A 94 38.93 -0.94 -1.53
N SER A 95 38.08 -0.61 -2.53
CA SER A 95 37.65 0.77 -2.76
C SER A 95 37.07 1.39 -1.49
N GLU A 96 37.39 2.67 -1.24
CA GLU A 96 36.79 3.42 -0.14
C GLU A 96 35.29 3.67 -0.35
N ASP A 97 34.80 3.58 -1.60
CA ASP A 97 33.37 3.64 -1.91
C ASP A 97 32.69 2.30 -1.56
N PRO A 98 31.75 2.28 -0.60
CA PRO A 98 31.03 1.08 -0.21
C PRO A 98 30.33 0.37 -1.37
N ARG A 99 29.84 1.11 -2.39
CA ARG A 99 29.16 0.52 -3.55
C ARG A 99 30.13 -0.26 -4.43
N GLU A 100 31.29 0.33 -4.70
CA GLU A 100 32.35 -0.35 -5.45
C GLU A 100 32.90 -1.53 -4.66
N ALA A 101 33.08 -1.40 -3.35
CA ALA A 101 33.54 -2.49 -2.49
C ALA A 101 32.57 -3.68 -2.51
N ILE A 102 31.25 -3.44 -2.41
CA ILE A 102 30.23 -4.50 -2.52
C ILE A 102 30.26 -5.14 -3.92
N ALA A 103 30.36 -4.33 -4.99
CA ALA A 103 30.41 -4.85 -6.36
C ALA A 103 31.66 -5.71 -6.59
N GLN A 104 32.83 -5.28 -6.11
CA GLN A 104 34.08 -6.02 -6.16
C GLN A 104 33.99 -7.34 -5.39
N LEU A 105 33.43 -7.31 -4.18
CA LEU A 105 33.25 -8.50 -3.34
C LEU A 105 32.29 -9.51 -3.98
N ARG A 106 31.17 -9.04 -4.55
CA ARG A 106 30.22 -9.88 -5.30
C ARG A 106 30.90 -10.52 -6.51
N GLN A 107 31.72 -9.77 -7.24
CA GLN A 107 32.48 -10.28 -8.38
C GLN A 107 33.54 -11.31 -7.95
N ALA A 108 34.27 -11.05 -6.86
CA ALA A 108 35.29 -11.95 -6.32
C ALA A 108 34.67 -13.28 -5.86
N MET A 109 33.56 -13.22 -5.11
CA MET A 109 32.84 -14.40 -4.66
C MET A 109 32.27 -15.24 -5.81
N LYS A 110 31.74 -14.58 -6.85
CA LYS A 110 31.25 -15.27 -8.05
C LYS A 110 32.40 -15.97 -8.79
N ALA A 111 33.56 -15.33 -8.88
CA ALA A 111 34.74 -15.94 -9.49
C ALA A 111 35.22 -17.16 -8.69
N ASP A 112 35.21 -17.07 -7.36
CA ASP A 112 35.59 -18.17 -6.46
C ASP A 112 34.59 -19.34 -6.56
N LEU A 113 33.28 -19.07 -6.57
CA LEU A 113 32.27 -20.11 -6.78
C LEU A 113 32.51 -20.86 -8.09
N LEU A 114 32.82 -20.17 -9.19
CA LEU A 114 33.09 -20.79 -10.48
C LEU A 114 34.41 -21.60 -10.48
N ALA A 115 35.40 -21.19 -9.68
CA ALA A 115 36.62 -21.95 -9.49
C ALA A 115 36.34 -23.22 -8.65
N TYR A 116 35.64 -23.06 -7.53
CA TYR A 116 35.25 -24.14 -6.63
C TYR A 116 34.37 -25.18 -7.34
N GLN A 117 33.36 -24.75 -8.10
CA GLN A 117 32.50 -25.65 -8.88
C GLN A 117 33.26 -26.55 -9.88
N LYS A 118 34.40 -26.09 -10.41
CA LYS A 118 35.24 -26.92 -11.29
C LYS A 118 35.97 -28.03 -10.54
N THR A 119 36.23 -27.85 -9.25
CA THR A 119 36.90 -28.84 -8.40
C THR A 119 35.95 -29.91 -7.86
N LEU A 120 34.65 -29.62 -7.82
CA LEU A 120 33.64 -30.53 -7.29
C LEU A 120 33.28 -31.63 -8.31
N GLU A 121 33.51 -32.88 -7.92
CA GLU A 121 33.23 -34.05 -8.76
C GLU A 121 31.74 -34.42 -8.74
N THR A 122 31.07 -34.22 -7.60
CA THR A 122 29.67 -34.64 -7.42
C THR A 122 28.68 -33.51 -7.71
N ALA A 123 27.50 -33.88 -8.23
CA ALA A 123 26.41 -32.92 -8.46
C ALA A 123 25.84 -32.35 -7.15
N GLU A 124 25.88 -33.14 -6.07
CA GLU A 124 25.37 -32.73 -4.75
C GLU A 124 26.23 -31.64 -4.12
N GLU A 125 27.56 -31.75 -4.20
CA GLU A 125 28.47 -30.71 -3.74
C GLU A 125 28.28 -29.39 -4.51
N ARG A 126 28.06 -29.47 -5.83
CA ARG A 126 27.81 -28.28 -6.65
C ARG A 126 26.54 -27.57 -6.24
N LEU A 127 25.47 -28.32 -5.98
CA LEU A 127 24.21 -27.79 -5.47
C LEU A 127 24.39 -27.17 -4.08
N ALA A 128 25.16 -27.80 -3.19
CA ALA A 128 25.44 -27.26 -1.86
C ALA A 128 26.25 -25.95 -1.93
N ALA A 129 27.25 -25.88 -2.82
CA ALA A 129 28.03 -24.67 -3.07
C ALA A 129 27.17 -23.53 -3.64
N GLU A 130 26.27 -23.84 -4.57
CA GLU A 130 25.33 -22.88 -5.15
C GLU A 130 24.36 -22.33 -4.09
N LYS A 131 23.83 -23.19 -3.21
CA LYS A 131 23.01 -22.76 -2.06
C LYS A 131 23.77 -21.87 -1.09
N ALA A 132 25.04 -22.18 -0.80
CA ALA A 132 25.88 -21.36 0.06
C ALA A 132 26.16 -19.98 -0.57
N TYR A 133 26.40 -19.94 -1.89
CA TYR A 133 26.52 -18.68 -2.62
C TYR A 133 25.23 -17.87 -2.60
N GLN A 134 24.07 -18.49 -2.86
CA GLN A 134 22.76 -17.83 -2.78
C GLN A 134 22.50 -17.26 -1.38
N ALA A 135 22.84 -18.00 -0.32
CA ALA A 135 22.70 -17.49 1.05
C ALA A 135 23.59 -16.26 1.31
N ASN A 136 24.80 -16.22 0.74
CA ASN A 136 25.66 -15.04 0.84
C ASN A 136 25.18 -13.89 -0.06
N GLU A 137 24.65 -14.19 -1.25
CA GLU A 137 24.07 -13.19 -2.16
C GLU A 137 22.89 -12.47 -1.48
N GLN A 138 22.04 -13.20 -0.76
CA GLN A 138 20.98 -12.62 0.07
C GLN A 138 21.53 -11.70 1.17
N LEU A 139 22.70 -12.00 1.76
CA LEU A 139 23.35 -11.08 2.70
C LEU A 139 23.85 -9.82 1.99
N PHE A 140 24.37 -9.92 0.76
CA PHE A 140 24.75 -8.73 -0.01
C PHE A 140 23.57 -7.87 -0.44
N GLU A 141 22.46 -8.50 -0.81
CA GLU A 141 21.22 -7.78 -1.14
C GLU A 141 20.70 -7.00 0.08
N GLN A 142 20.84 -7.55 1.30
CA GLN A 142 20.53 -6.83 2.54
C GLN A 142 21.50 -5.66 2.81
N MET A 143 22.72 -5.72 2.27
CA MET A 143 23.72 -4.66 2.40
C MET A 143 23.69 -3.65 1.25
N GLU A 144 22.93 -3.92 0.19
CA GLU A 144 22.87 -3.07 -0.99
C GLU A 144 22.23 -1.73 -0.64
N PHE A 145 22.92 -0.64 -1.01
CA PHE A 145 22.47 0.71 -0.74
C PHE A 145 21.34 1.07 -1.68
N CYS A 146 20.11 0.96 -1.20
CA CYS A 146 18.93 1.45 -1.88
C CYS A 146 18.68 2.92 -1.55
N GLY A 147 17.97 3.62 -2.45
CA GLY A 147 17.41 4.93 -2.12
C GLY A 147 16.23 4.78 -1.14
N PRO A 148 15.85 5.84 -0.40
CA PRO A 148 14.75 5.76 0.56
C PRO A 148 13.43 5.30 -0.04
N PHE A 149 13.09 5.67 -1.28
CA PHE A 149 11.87 5.19 -1.92
C PHE A 149 11.95 3.68 -2.18
N GLU A 150 13.04 3.20 -2.77
CA GLU A 150 13.25 1.78 -2.99
C GLU A 150 13.22 0.98 -1.67
N ALA A 151 13.89 1.49 -0.62
CA ALA A 151 13.88 0.90 0.72
C ALA A 151 12.46 0.82 1.30
N ALA A 152 11.67 1.88 1.16
CA ALA A 152 10.29 1.92 1.61
C ALA A 152 9.40 0.94 0.84
N MET A 153 9.55 0.85 -0.48
CA MET A 153 8.79 -0.08 -1.32
C MET A 153 9.12 -1.53 -1.01
N ARG A 154 10.39 -1.88 -0.82
CA ARG A 154 10.81 -3.23 -0.42
C ARG A 154 10.25 -3.59 0.95
N SER A 155 10.34 -2.67 1.92
CA SER A 155 9.80 -2.87 3.27
C SER A 155 8.27 -3.01 3.27
N ALA A 156 7.58 -2.21 2.44
CA ALA A 156 6.13 -2.32 2.27
C ALA A 156 5.72 -3.65 1.64
N GLY A 157 6.50 -4.13 0.65
CA GLY A 157 6.31 -5.45 0.04
C GLY A 157 6.42 -6.57 1.07
N GLN A 158 7.49 -6.60 1.86
CA GLN A 158 7.68 -7.60 2.93
C GLN A 158 6.57 -7.54 3.99
N GLY A 159 6.18 -6.34 4.40
CA GLY A 159 5.06 -6.15 5.32
C GLY A 159 3.76 -6.71 4.74
N LEU A 160 3.51 -6.50 3.45
CA LEU A 160 2.32 -7.00 2.77
C LEU A 160 2.30 -8.54 2.71
N SER A 161 3.42 -9.17 2.40
CA SER A 161 3.56 -10.63 2.39
C SER A 161 3.26 -11.22 3.76
N ARG A 162 3.85 -10.65 4.84
CA ARG A 162 3.59 -11.05 6.23
C ARG A 162 2.12 -10.86 6.62
N PHE A 163 1.49 -9.80 6.15
CA PHE A 163 0.07 -9.56 6.36
C PHE A 163 -0.78 -10.67 5.73
N VAL A 164 -0.55 -10.98 4.44
CA VAL A 164 -1.30 -12.02 3.73
C VAL A 164 -1.09 -13.38 4.36
N GLU A 165 0.15 -13.74 4.68
CA GLU A 165 0.49 -14.99 5.37
C GLU A 165 -0.21 -15.08 6.73
N GLY A 166 -0.18 -14.00 7.52
CA GLY A 166 -0.86 -13.94 8.82
C GLY A 166 -2.38 -14.14 8.69
N VAL A 167 -3.02 -13.62 7.64
CA VAL A 167 -4.45 -13.85 7.40
C VAL A 167 -4.72 -15.29 6.96
N LEU A 168 -3.95 -15.83 6.02
CA LEU A 168 -4.12 -17.20 5.50
C LEU A 168 -3.87 -18.27 6.56
N THR A 169 -2.93 -18.02 7.47
CA THR A 169 -2.61 -18.91 8.59
C THR A 169 -3.46 -18.65 9.85
N ILE A 170 -4.43 -17.72 9.79
CA ILE A 170 -5.33 -17.36 10.89
C ILE A 170 -4.54 -16.89 12.13
N GLN A 171 -3.49 -16.11 11.90
CA GLN A 171 -2.66 -15.45 12.91
C GLN A 171 -2.93 -13.94 12.92
N PRO A 172 -4.06 -13.49 13.51
CA PRO A 172 -4.49 -12.10 13.42
C PRO A 172 -3.50 -11.12 14.05
N GLN A 173 -2.75 -11.54 15.07
CA GLN A 173 -1.71 -10.72 15.68
C GLN A 173 -0.59 -10.38 14.69
N GLN A 174 -0.09 -11.37 13.94
CA GLN A 174 0.95 -11.16 12.93
C GLN A 174 0.45 -10.26 11.80
N ALA A 175 -0.79 -10.49 11.34
CA ALA A 175 -1.40 -9.64 10.31
C ALA A 175 -1.53 -8.17 10.78
N LEU A 176 -1.96 -7.94 12.02
CA LEU A 176 -2.07 -6.59 12.58
C LEU A 176 -0.71 -5.92 12.77
N LEU A 177 0.31 -6.66 13.24
CA LEU A 177 1.67 -6.13 13.38
C LEU A 177 2.27 -5.78 12.01
N ALA A 178 2.07 -6.63 10.99
CA ALA A 178 2.52 -6.36 9.64
C ALA A 178 1.83 -5.12 9.04
N LEU A 179 0.53 -4.93 9.29
CA LEU A 179 -0.17 -3.72 8.88
C LEU A 179 0.32 -2.48 9.62
N ALA A 180 0.56 -2.59 10.94
CA ALA A 180 1.14 -1.51 11.74
C ALA A 180 2.54 -1.13 11.24
N TYR A 181 3.36 -2.11 10.87
CA TYR A 181 4.68 -1.89 10.27
C TYR A 181 4.59 -1.02 9.01
N ILE A 182 3.71 -1.37 8.07
CA ILE A 182 3.52 -0.62 6.82
C ILE A 182 3.03 0.80 7.07
N VAL A 183 2.05 0.97 7.97
CA VAL A 183 1.36 2.26 8.18
C VAL A 183 2.14 3.20 9.11
N TYR A 184 2.91 2.67 10.05
CA TYR A 184 3.56 3.45 11.10
C TYR A 184 5.09 3.37 11.05
N GLU A 185 5.68 2.18 11.02
CA GLU A 185 7.12 2.04 11.14
C GLU A 185 7.85 2.57 9.91
N ILE A 186 7.41 2.24 8.69
CA ILE A 186 8.03 2.73 7.45
C ILE A 186 8.04 4.28 7.39
N PRO A 187 6.92 5.00 7.61
CA PRO A 187 6.95 6.46 7.62
C PRO A 187 7.82 7.07 8.73
N VAL A 188 7.86 6.45 9.91
CA VAL A 188 8.69 6.94 11.03
C VAL A 188 10.17 6.76 10.71
N GLU A 189 10.55 5.63 10.11
CA GLU A 189 11.91 5.38 9.68
C GLU A 189 12.31 6.39 8.61
N LEU A 190 11.48 6.55 7.57
CA LEU A 190 11.68 7.55 6.50
C LEU A 190 11.89 8.94 7.08
N TRP A 191 11.00 9.36 7.98
CA TRP A 191 11.07 10.68 8.60
C TRP A 191 12.32 10.88 9.44
N SER A 192 12.79 9.84 10.14
CA SER A 192 13.93 9.95 11.04
C SER A 192 15.25 10.11 10.30
N ASN A 193 15.35 9.55 9.10
CA ASN A 193 16.56 9.54 8.28
C ASN A 193 16.58 10.65 7.22
N ASP A 194 15.49 10.84 6.46
CA ASP A 194 15.34 11.96 5.53
C ASP A 194 13.90 12.55 5.57
N PRO A 195 13.65 13.57 6.42
CA PRO A 195 12.35 14.23 6.50
C PRO A 195 11.90 14.90 5.19
N LEU A 196 12.83 15.44 4.40
CA LEU A 196 12.48 16.21 3.19
C LEU A 196 11.98 15.26 2.11
N ILE A 197 12.69 14.17 1.89
CA ILE A 197 12.31 13.14 0.91
C ILE A 197 11.04 12.44 1.36
N THR A 198 10.86 12.21 2.67
CA THR A 198 9.60 11.72 3.22
C THR A 198 8.42 12.64 2.87
N ILE A 199 8.57 13.96 2.99
CA ILE A 199 7.53 14.93 2.61
C ILE A 199 7.25 14.87 1.11
N LEU A 200 8.29 14.87 0.28
CA LEU A 200 8.14 14.83 -1.18
C LEU A 200 7.46 13.53 -1.63
N LEU A 201 7.86 12.39 -1.06
CA LEU A 201 7.26 11.10 -1.32
C LEU A 201 5.80 11.04 -0.85
N ALA A 202 5.50 11.54 0.36
CA ALA A 202 4.14 11.62 0.87
C ALA A 202 3.24 12.51 -0.01
N LEU A 203 3.76 13.62 -0.53
CA LEU A 203 3.04 14.47 -1.49
C LEU A 203 2.81 13.77 -2.82
N LEU A 204 3.80 13.05 -3.35
CA LEU A 204 3.68 12.26 -4.58
C LEU A 204 2.62 11.17 -4.43
N ILE A 205 2.73 10.33 -3.39
CA ILE A 205 1.78 9.24 -3.10
C ILE A 205 0.39 9.83 -2.85
N GLY A 206 0.29 10.90 -2.05
CA GLY A 206 -0.97 11.57 -1.77
C GLY A 206 -1.64 12.16 -3.01
N PHE A 207 -0.86 12.74 -3.93
CA PHE A 207 -1.36 13.23 -5.22
C PHE A 207 -1.86 12.09 -6.10
N CYS A 208 -1.07 11.02 -6.26
CA CYS A 208 -1.47 9.84 -7.04
C CYS A 208 -2.72 9.19 -6.44
N PHE A 209 -2.78 9.04 -5.11
CA PHE A 209 -3.94 8.50 -4.40
C PHE A 209 -5.19 9.37 -4.57
N ALA A 210 -5.06 10.70 -4.45
CA ALA A 210 -6.17 11.62 -4.69
C ALA A 210 -6.70 11.52 -6.12
N LEU A 211 -5.82 11.56 -7.12
CA LEU A 211 -6.21 11.56 -8.54
C LEU A 211 -6.73 10.19 -8.99
N PHE A 212 -5.90 9.14 -8.93
CA PHE A 212 -6.27 7.82 -9.44
C PHE A 212 -7.24 7.10 -8.49
N GLY A 213 -7.05 7.23 -7.18
CA GLY A 213 -7.99 6.69 -6.20
C GLY A 213 -9.36 7.35 -6.33
N GLY A 214 -9.42 8.68 -6.56
CA GLY A 214 -10.67 9.40 -6.82
C GLY A 214 -11.39 8.93 -8.07
N ALA A 215 -10.64 8.66 -9.15
CA ALA A 215 -11.17 8.10 -10.38
C ALA A 215 -11.76 6.70 -10.13
N ILE A 216 -11.01 5.81 -9.47
CA ILE A 216 -11.43 4.44 -9.16
C ILE A 216 -12.65 4.43 -8.24
N ALA A 217 -12.66 5.30 -7.21
CA ALA A 217 -13.78 5.46 -6.30
C ALA A 217 -15.06 5.87 -7.03
N ARG A 218 -14.96 6.79 -7.99
CA ARG A 218 -16.09 7.18 -8.82
C ARG A 218 -16.60 6.02 -9.67
N LEU A 219 -15.72 5.25 -10.30
CA LEU A 219 -16.10 4.08 -11.10
C LEU A 219 -16.77 3.01 -10.24
N ASP A 220 -16.27 2.75 -9.03
CA ASP A 220 -16.87 1.77 -8.09
C ASP A 220 -18.22 2.24 -7.54
N ALA A 221 -18.37 3.54 -7.25
CA ALA A 221 -19.64 4.11 -6.85
C ALA A 221 -20.72 3.90 -7.94
N LEU A 222 -20.43 4.32 -9.18
CA LEU A 222 -21.38 4.20 -10.29
C LEU A 222 -21.79 2.75 -10.59
N GLU A 223 -20.85 1.82 -10.48
CA GLU A 223 -21.17 0.41 -10.68
C GLU A 223 -21.96 -0.19 -9.51
N SER A 224 -21.51 0.01 -8.28
CA SER A 224 -22.12 -0.60 -7.09
C SER A 224 -23.49 0.00 -6.76
N GLY A 225 -23.69 1.30 -6.99
CA GLY A 225 -24.94 1.99 -6.72
C GLY A 225 -25.92 2.01 -7.89
N LEU A 226 -25.43 2.25 -9.11
CA LEU A 226 -26.28 2.46 -10.31
C LEU A 226 -26.17 1.35 -11.35
N LYS A 227 -25.28 0.36 -11.17
CA LYS A 227 -25.00 -0.71 -12.15
C LYS A 227 -24.56 -0.20 -13.53
N LEU A 228 -24.02 1.01 -13.57
CA LEU A 228 -23.43 1.57 -14.78
C LEU A 228 -22.03 0.99 -14.98
N LYS A 229 -21.62 0.86 -16.24
CA LYS A 229 -20.27 0.39 -16.63
C LYS A 229 -19.46 1.54 -17.23
N PRO A 230 -19.00 2.50 -16.41
CA PRO A 230 -18.20 3.61 -16.88
C PRO A 230 -16.83 3.16 -17.40
N THR A 231 -16.25 3.92 -18.31
CA THR A 231 -14.90 3.72 -18.83
C THR A 231 -13.86 4.32 -17.88
N ALA A 232 -12.59 3.91 -18.01
CA ALA A 232 -11.50 4.49 -17.21
C ALA A 232 -11.39 6.01 -17.40
N TRP A 233 -11.68 6.48 -18.61
CA TRP A 233 -11.66 7.89 -18.95
C TRP A 233 -12.72 8.70 -18.18
N ASP A 234 -13.94 8.17 -18.05
CA ASP A 234 -15.02 8.83 -17.29
C ASP A 234 -14.61 9.06 -15.82
N GLY A 235 -13.92 8.08 -15.24
CA GLY A 235 -13.36 8.17 -13.89
C GLY A 235 -12.26 9.23 -13.79
N LEU A 236 -11.33 9.24 -14.75
CA LEU A 236 -10.23 10.19 -14.77
C LEU A 236 -10.69 11.63 -15.02
N GLU A 237 -11.65 11.84 -15.91
CA GLU A 237 -12.26 13.16 -16.15
C GLU A 237 -12.95 13.69 -14.89
N PHE A 238 -13.68 12.83 -14.18
CA PHE A 238 -14.23 13.17 -12.87
C PHE A 238 -13.13 13.55 -11.88
N ALA A 239 -12.08 12.75 -11.77
CA ALA A 239 -11.01 13.02 -10.81
C ALA A 239 -10.24 14.31 -11.14
N TRP A 240 -9.97 14.55 -12.43
CA TRP A 240 -9.29 15.76 -12.89
C TRP A 240 -10.09 17.02 -12.60
N SER A 241 -11.40 17.00 -12.89
CA SER A 241 -12.30 18.13 -12.60
C SER A 241 -12.52 18.38 -11.11
N ASN A 242 -12.15 17.43 -10.24
CA ASN A 242 -12.28 17.53 -8.79
C ASN A 242 -10.94 17.35 -8.05
N VAL A 243 -9.79 17.51 -8.74
CA VAL A 243 -8.47 17.19 -8.19
C VAL A 243 -8.17 17.99 -6.93
N GLN A 244 -8.58 19.26 -6.88
CA GLN A 244 -8.41 20.11 -5.70
C GLN A 244 -9.17 19.56 -4.48
N ARG A 245 -10.41 19.09 -4.66
CA ARG A 245 -11.24 18.54 -3.58
C ARG A 245 -10.68 17.21 -3.09
N LEU A 246 -10.27 16.36 -4.02
CA LEU A 246 -9.62 15.07 -3.72
C LEU A 246 -8.30 15.27 -2.98
N LEU A 247 -7.46 16.18 -3.46
CA LEU A 247 -6.16 16.48 -2.84
C LEU A 247 -6.35 17.08 -1.45
N GLN A 248 -7.30 18.01 -1.27
CA GLN A 248 -7.63 18.55 0.05
C GLN A 248 -8.20 17.47 0.97
N ALA A 249 -9.06 16.57 0.49
CA ALA A 249 -9.61 15.49 1.33
C ALA A 249 -8.50 14.57 1.88
N VAL A 250 -7.48 14.27 1.06
CA VAL A 250 -6.34 13.42 1.45
C VAL A 250 -5.30 14.21 2.28
N LEU A 251 -4.86 15.38 1.81
CA LEU A 251 -3.73 16.09 2.44
C LEU A 251 -4.13 17.00 3.61
N LEU A 252 -5.37 17.47 3.70
CA LEU A 252 -5.77 18.43 4.74
C LEU A 252 -5.61 17.87 6.17
N PRO A 253 -6.01 16.61 6.49
CA PRO A 253 -5.78 16.06 7.82
C PRO A 253 -4.29 16.02 8.19
N LEU A 254 -3.43 15.64 7.24
CA LEU A 254 -1.98 15.63 7.43
C LEU A 254 -1.42 17.04 7.62
N ALA A 255 -1.89 18.01 6.84
CA ALA A 255 -1.50 19.41 6.98
C ALA A 255 -1.90 19.98 8.35
N VAL A 256 -3.09 19.66 8.86
CA VAL A 256 -3.53 20.06 10.21
C VAL A 256 -2.59 19.49 11.27
N VAL A 257 -2.27 18.20 11.19
CA VAL A 257 -1.31 17.57 12.12
C VAL A 257 0.07 18.22 12.02
N ALA A 258 0.57 18.46 10.80
CA ALA A 258 1.85 19.11 10.59
C ALA A 258 1.90 20.52 11.18
N ILE A 259 0.81 21.30 11.05
CA ILE A 259 0.68 22.63 11.66
C ILE A 259 0.69 22.54 13.19
N LEU A 260 -0.03 21.58 13.78
CA LEU A 260 -0.04 21.38 15.24
C LEU A 260 1.34 20.98 15.77
N CYS A 261 2.02 20.06 15.08
CA CYS A 261 3.40 19.67 15.41
C CYS A 261 4.38 20.83 15.22
N GLY A 262 4.23 21.61 14.15
CA GLY A 262 5.05 22.81 13.91
C GLY A 262 4.85 23.88 14.98
N LEU A 263 3.60 24.11 15.42
CA LEU A 263 3.30 25.01 16.54
C LEU A 263 3.97 24.53 17.83
N LEU A 264 3.92 23.24 18.12
CA LEU A 264 4.60 22.64 19.27
C LEU A 264 6.11 22.81 19.19
N ALA A 265 6.71 22.60 18.02
CA ALA A 265 8.14 22.80 17.80
C ALA A 265 8.53 24.27 18.04
N ILE A 266 7.77 25.23 17.49
CA ILE A 266 8.02 26.67 17.67
C ILE A 266 7.91 27.08 19.14
N VAL A 267 6.88 26.60 19.84
CA VAL A 267 6.70 26.84 21.28
C VAL A 267 7.80 26.17 22.11
N GLY A 268 8.39 25.09 21.60
CA GLY A 268 9.53 24.39 22.22
C GLY A 268 10.84 25.17 22.21
N ILE A 269 11.11 25.97 21.16
CA ILE A 269 12.40 26.66 20.96
C ILE A 269 12.81 27.53 22.16
N PRO A 270 11.94 28.38 22.75
CA PRO A 270 12.29 29.18 23.92
C PRO A 270 12.70 28.38 25.16
N PHE A 271 12.26 27.12 25.29
CA PHE A 271 12.59 26.26 26.44
C PHE A 271 14.00 25.67 26.37
N ASN A 272 14.80 26.02 25.36
CA ASN A 272 16.24 25.75 25.37
C ASN A 272 17.01 26.72 26.31
N LEU A 273 16.35 27.73 26.89
CA LEU A 273 16.94 28.64 27.85
C LEU A 273 16.69 28.14 29.29
N PRO A 274 17.73 27.95 30.13
CA PRO A 274 17.59 27.36 31.47
C PRO A 274 16.60 28.06 32.41
N VAL A 275 16.37 29.36 32.20
CA VAL A 275 15.46 30.17 33.02
C VAL A 275 13.98 29.87 32.68
N LEU A 276 13.71 29.38 31.48
CA LEU A 276 12.36 29.07 31.00
C LEU A 276 11.94 27.62 31.28
N ASP A 277 12.81 26.76 31.80
CA ASP A 277 12.53 25.34 32.05
C ASP A 277 11.32 25.12 32.97
N VAL A 278 11.20 25.91 34.04
CA VAL A 278 10.06 25.81 34.97
C VAL A 278 8.74 26.21 34.29
N VAL A 279 8.78 27.26 33.47
CA VAL A 279 7.62 27.69 32.68
C VAL A 279 7.27 26.65 31.62
N GLY A 280 8.27 26.04 30.99
CA GLY A 280 8.10 24.93 30.05
C GLY A 280 7.46 23.70 30.70
N GLY A 281 7.92 23.34 31.90
CA GLY A 281 7.31 22.27 32.70
C GLY A 281 5.83 22.55 33.02
N ILE A 282 5.49 23.79 33.35
CA ILE A 282 4.08 24.19 33.57
C ILE A 282 3.30 24.16 32.26
N LEU A 283 3.85 24.63 31.13
CA LEU A 283 3.16 24.65 29.83
C LEU A 283 3.14 23.27 29.13
N TYR A 284 3.85 22.27 29.65
CA TYR A 284 3.94 20.94 29.06
C TYR A 284 2.58 20.24 28.92
N PHE A 285 1.58 20.58 29.75
CA PHE A 285 0.22 20.04 29.57
C PHE A 285 -0.40 20.43 28.22
N ILE A 286 -0.05 21.61 27.67
CA ILE A 286 -0.51 22.05 26.34
C ILE A 286 0.12 21.16 25.27
N ALA A 287 1.42 20.83 25.43
CA ALA A 287 2.11 19.92 24.54
C ALA A 287 1.47 18.53 24.52
N ILE A 288 1.18 17.97 25.70
CA ILE A 288 0.46 16.69 25.82
C ILE A 288 -0.94 16.76 25.17
N ALA A 289 -1.68 17.84 25.39
CA ALA A 289 -3.02 17.99 24.83
C ALA A 289 -3.00 18.05 23.30
N LEU A 290 -2.09 18.85 22.74
CA LEU A 290 -1.93 18.96 21.28
C LEU A 290 -1.39 17.67 20.66
N SER A 291 -0.43 16.98 21.30
CA SER A 291 0.04 15.67 20.82
C SER A 291 -1.06 14.62 20.86
N LEU A 292 -1.90 14.62 21.91
CA LEU A 292 -3.05 13.70 22.00
C LEU A 292 -4.05 13.94 20.85
N VAL A 293 -4.33 15.20 20.53
CA VAL A 293 -5.19 15.56 19.38
C VAL A 293 -4.54 15.13 18.07
N SER A 294 -3.26 15.41 17.86
CA SER A 294 -2.51 15.00 16.66
C SER A 294 -2.47 13.48 16.50
N SER A 295 -2.23 12.72 17.56
CA SER A 295 -2.25 11.26 17.54
C SER A 295 -3.64 10.72 17.21
N ALA A 296 -4.70 11.26 17.81
CA ALA A 296 -6.08 10.87 17.50
C ALA A 296 -6.44 11.15 16.03
N LEU A 297 -6.00 12.30 15.50
CA LEU A 297 -6.18 12.66 14.09
C LEU A 297 -5.40 11.74 13.15
N LEU A 298 -4.15 11.41 13.45
CA LEU A 298 -3.34 10.49 12.63
C LEU A 298 -3.90 9.07 12.64
N ILE A 299 -4.28 8.55 13.80
CA ILE A 299 -4.89 7.21 13.91
C ILE A 299 -6.18 7.17 13.10
N GLY A 300 -7.07 8.16 13.31
CA GLY A 300 -8.33 8.19 12.58
C GLY A 300 -8.15 8.48 11.09
N TYR A 301 -7.13 9.25 10.69
CA TYR A 301 -6.75 9.42 9.29
C TYR A 301 -6.31 8.08 8.69
N GLY A 302 -5.35 7.38 9.29
CA GLY A 302 -4.86 6.09 8.78
C GLY A 302 -5.97 5.06 8.58
N VAL A 303 -6.98 5.07 9.45
CA VAL A 303 -8.16 4.22 9.35
C VAL A 303 -9.15 4.70 8.26
N LEU A 304 -9.38 6.00 8.13
CA LEU A 304 -10.44 6.56 7.29
C LEU A 304 -9.99 7.01 5.89
N VAL A 305 -8.70 7.09 5.61
CA VAL A 305 -8.14 7.52 4.31
C VAL A 305 -8.87 6.90 3.10
N PRO A 306 -9.12 5.57 3.06
CA PRO A 306 -9.85 4.98 1.95
C PRO A 306 -11.26 5.55 1.78
N MET A 307 -11.97 5.80 2.89
CA MET A 307 -13.34 6.35 2.85
C MET A 307 -13.38 7.80 2.40
N LEU A 308 -12.33 8.61 2.66
CA LEU A 308 -12.31 10.03 2.27
C LEU A 308 -12.47 10.19 0.75
N VAL A 309 -11.72 9.40 0.00
CA VAL A 309 -11.79 9.40 -1.48
C VAL A 309 -13.14 8.82 -1.96
N GLY A 310 -13.65 7.80 -1.26
CA GLY A 310 -15.00 7.25 -1.47
C GLY A 310 -16.11 8.29 -1.30
N ALA A 311 -16.04 9.11 -0.24
CA ALA A 311 -17.01 10.17 0.04
C ALA A 311 -17.03 11.22 -1.09
N VAL A 312 -15.86 11.66 -1.54
CA VAL A 312 -15.76 12.57 -2.69
C VAL A 312 -16.27 11.91 -3.98
N GLY A 313 -15.94 10.64 -4.23
CA GLY A 313 -16.41 9.91 -5.42
C GLY A 313 -17.93 9.70 -5.47
N VAL A 314 -18.57 9.51 -4.30
CA VAL A 314 -20.00 9.24 -4.18
C VAL A 314 -20.84 10.52 -4.12
N GLU A 315 -20.43 11.51 -3.33
CA GLU A 315 -21.25 12.70 -3.04
C GLU A 315 -20.71 13.99 -3.66
N ARG A 316 -19.50 13.94 -4.22
CA ARG A 316 -18.73 15.13 -4.62
C ARG A 316 -18.53 16.11 -3.45
N ALA A 317 -18.43 15.55 -2.24
CA ALA A 317 -18.20 16.28 -1.01
C ALA A 317 -16.94 17.16 -1.11
N ASP A 318 -16.99 18.36 -0.50
CA ASP A 318 -15.78 19.13 -0.27
C ASP A 318 -14.94 18.47 0.85
N ALA A 319 -13.66 18.83 0.99
CA ALA A 319 -12.75 18.14 1.91
C ALA A 319 -13.27 18.07 3.36
N GLY A 320 -13.83 19.18 3.86
CA GLY A 320 -14.42 19.22 5.20
C GLY A 320 -15.63 18.30 5.35
N GLU A 321 -16.51 18.26 4.35
CA GLU A 321 -17.69 17.37 4.34
C GLU A 321 -17.28 15.90 4.23
N ALA A 322 -16.28 15.58 3.39
CA ALA A 322 -15.76 14.23 3.25
C ALA A 322 -15.15 13.70 4.56
N ILE A 323 -14.39 14.54 5.28
CA ILE A 323 -13.81 14.20 6.58
C ILE A 323 -14.92 14.03 7.62
N GLN A 324 -15.82 15.00 7.74
CA GLN A 324 -16.91 14.95 8.73
C GLN A 324 -17.87 13.78 8.49
N GLY A 325 -18.23 13.50 7.23
CA GLY A 325 -19.10 12.40 6.85
C GLY A 325 -18.44 11.03 7.10
N SER A 326 -17.18 10.87 6.71
CA SER A 326 -16.44 9.62 6.95
C SER A 326 -16.21 9.37 8.44
N TRP A 327 -15.80 10.40 9.19
CA TRP A 327 -15.61 10.31 10.63
C TRP A 327 -16.91 10.08 11.39
N GLY A 328 -17.94 10.86 11.07
CA GLY A 328 -19.25 10.79 11.70
C GLY A 328 -19.89 9.43 11.51
N SER A 329 -19.84 8.87 10.30
CA SER A 329 -20.37 7.55 10.02
C SER A 329 -19.59 6.44 10.74
N ALA A 330 -18.24 6.51 10.76
CA ALA A 330 -17.41 5.56 11.50
C ALA A 330 -17.65 5.59 13.02
N MET A 331 -17.75 6.78 13.63
CA MET A 331 -17.95 6.94 15.07
C MET A 331 -19.39 6.72 15.52
N ALA A 332 -20.38 6.88 14.65
CA ALA A 332 -21.77 6.60 14.99
C ALA A 332 -21.98 5.11 15.32
N ARG A 333 -21.27 4.21 14.62
CA ARG A 333 -21.35 2.76 14.83
C ARG A 333 -19.99 2.07 14.59
N PRO A 334 -18.99 2.27 15.46
CA PRO A 334 -17.62 1.80 15.24
C PRO A 334 -17.51 0.28 15.10
N GLY A 335 -18.36 -0.47 15.81
CA GLY A 335 -18.38 -1.94 15.69
C GLY A 335 -18.72 -2.44 14.29
N TYR A 336 -19.67 -1.79 13.59
CA TYR A 336 -19.97 -2.17 12.20
C TYR A 336 -18.85 -1.75 11.26
N TYR A 337 -18.26 -0.57 11.48
CA TYR A 337 -17.13 -0.12 10.67
C TYR A 337 -15.94 -1.09 10.78
N ILE A 338 -15.55 -1.48 12.00
CA ILE A 338 -14.48 -2.46 12.25
C ILE A 338 -14.83 -3.81 11.60
N LEU A 339 -16.08 -4.27 11.71
CA LEU A 339 -16.52 -5.51 11.08
C LEU A 339 -16.39 -5.46 9.55
N LEU A 340 -16.83 -4.37 8.91
CA LEU A 340 -16.74 -4.21 7.46
C LEU A 340 -15.28 -4.11 7.00
N LEU A 341 -14.44 -3.39 7.75
CA LEU A 341 -13.00 -3.30 7.48
C LEU A 341 -12.33 -4.67 7.59
N ALA A 342 -12.64 -5.44 8.65
CA ALA A 342 -12.10 -6.78 8.85
C ALA A 342 -12.52 -7.74 7.72
N VAL A 343 -13.79 -7.71 7.30
CA VAL A 343 -14.27 -8.49 6.14
C VAL A 343 -13.53 -8.07 4.87
N GLY A 344 -13.37 -6.77 4.65
CA GLY A 344 -12.61 -6.23 3.52
C GLY A 344 -11.17 -6.74 3.49
N LEU A 345 -10.46 -6.68 4.63
CA LEU A 345 -9.08 -7.14 4.78
C LEU A 345 -8.91 -8.64 4.57
N VAL A 346 -9.85 -9.46 5.06
CA VAL A 346 -9.83 -10.91 4.80
C VAL A 346 -10.05 -11.19 3.31
N CYS A 347 -11.04 -10.55 2.69
CA CYS A 347 -11.28 -10.68 1.26
C CYS A 347 -10.06 -10.23 0.46
N PHE A 348 -9.40 -9.14 0.86
CA PHE A 348 -8.16 -8.65 0.25
C PHE A 348 -7.04 -9.69 0.29
N ALA A 349 -6.70 -10.22 1.47
CA ALA A 349 -5.63 -11.19 1.60
C ALA A 349 -5.87 -12.44 0.74
N VAL A 350 -7.11 -12.97 0.77
CA VAL A 350 -7.48 -14.14 -0.04
C VAL A 350 -7.41 -13.85 -1.53
N SER A 351 -7.98 -12.71 -1.96
CA SER A 351 -7.96 -12.34 -3.38
C SER A 351 -6.57 -12.00 -3.89
N LEU A 352 -5.75 -11.32 -3.09
CA LEU A 352 -4.35 -11.04 -3.42
C LEU A 352 -3.55 -12.33 -3.55
N ALA A 353 -3.69 -13.29 -2.64
CA ALA A 353 -3.03 -14.59 -2.74
C ALA A 353 -3.43 -15.36 -4.00
N ILE A 354 -4.70 -15.29 -4.42
CA ILE A 354 -5.17 -15.92 -5.66
C ILE A 354 -4.55 -15.22 -6.88
N VAL A 355 -4.56 -13.89 -6.93
CA VAL A 355 -4.00 -13.13 -8.05
C VAL A 355 -2.49 -13.37 -8.16
N ASP A 356 -1.79 -13.32 -7.03
CA ASP A 356 -0.36 -13.61 -6.93
C ASP A 356 -0.03 -15.03 -7.41
N LEU A 357 -0.78 -16.05 -6.94
CA LEU A 357 -0.62 -17.43 -7.40
C LEU A 357 -0.79 -17.56 -8.92
N VAL A 358 -1.76 -16.85 -9.51
CA VAL A 358 -1.97 -16.85 -10.97
C VAL A 358 -0.79 -16.20 -11.70
N VAL A 359 -0.25 -15.09 -11.19
CA VAL A 359 0.92 -14.41 -11.76
C VAL A 359 2.16 -15.28 -11.69
N VAL A 360 2.47 -15.83 -10.51
CA VAL A 360 3.62 -16.73 -10.29
C VAL A 360 3.51 -17.97 -11.17
N LEU A 361 2.32 -18.60 -11.24
CA LEU A 361 2.11 -19.76 -12.11
C LEU A 361 2.30 -19.40 -13.60
N ALA A 362 1.79 -18.24 -14.04
CA ALA A 362 1.96 -17.79 -15.42
C ALA A 362 3.44 -17.54 -15.76
N LEU A 363 4.18 -16.89 -14.86
CA LEU A 363 5.62 -16.63 -15.02
C LEU A 363 6.43 -17.93 -15.05
N ASN A 364 6.16 -18.88 -14.14
CA ASN A 364 6.88 -20.14 -14.07
C ASN A 364 6.57 -21.04 -15.28
N ILE A 365 5.30 -21.13 -15.71
CA ILE A 365 4.94 -21.87 -16.93
C ILE A 365 5.62 -21.23 -18.15
N ALA A 366 5.65 -19.91 -18.26
CA ALA A 366 6.31 -19.22 -19.36
C ALA A 366 7.82 -19.51 -19.38
N ALA A 367 8.47 -19.41 -18.22
CA ALA A 367 9.90 -19.69 -18.06
C ALA A 367 10.25 -21.15 -18.37
N GLU A 368 9.52 -22.12 -17.83
CA GLU A 368 9.75 -23.54 -18.08
C GLU A 368 9.49 -23.92 -19.54
N SER A 369 8.39 -23.42 -20.12
CA SER A 369 7.99 -23.75 -21.50
C SER A 369 9.00 -23.22 -22.52
N TRP A 370 9.51 -22.01 -22.32
CA TRP A 370 10.52 -21.43 -23.22
C TRP A 370 11.94 -21.89 -22.89
N GLY A 371 12.32 -21.95 -21.61
CA GLY A 371 13.65 -22.33 -21.14
C GLY A 371 13.97 -23.82 -21.33
N GLY A 372 12.95 -24.68 -21.38
CA GLY A 372 13.09 -26.08 -21.74
C GLY A 372 13.46 -26.30 -23.21
N ILE A 373 13.10 -25.35 -24.09
CA ILE A 373 13.36 -25.43 -25.54
C ILE A 373 14.67 -24.71 -25.89
N ILE A 374 14.96 -23.59 -25.22
CA ILE A 374 16.12 -22.74 -25.52
C ILE A 374 17.02 -22.69 -24.28
N SER A 375 18.23 -23.26 -24.39
CA SER A 375 19.24 -23.33 -23.31
C SER A 375 19.96 -22.00 -23.03
N GLY A 376 19.24 -20.87 -23.11
CA GLY A 376 19.79 -19.54 -22.81
C GLY A 376 19.82 -19.27 -21.30
N GLY A 377 20.96 -18.80 -20.78
CA GLY A 377 21.13 -18.50 -19.35
C GLY A 377 20.11 -17.51 -18.79
N ALA A 378 19.79 -16.44 -19.53
CA ALA A 378 18.80 -15.43 -19.14
C ALA A 378 17.38 -15.99 -19.01
N MET A 379 17.08 -17.09 -19.69
CA MET A 379 15.75 -17.70 -19.66
C MET A 379 15.59 -18.67 -18.50
N ARG A 380 16.70 -19.25 -18.04
CA ARG A 380 16.73 -20.12 -16.84
C ARG A 380 16.61 -19.33 -15.54
N SER A 381 16.99 -18.06 -15.55
CA SER A 381 16.79 -17.16 -14.41
C SER A 381 15.36 -16.63 -14.31
N ALA A 382 14.61 -16.62 -15.42
CA ALA A 382 13.18 -16.26 -15.40
C ALA A 382 12.38 -17.35 -14.65
N GLY A 383 11.35 -16.96 -13.90
CA GLY A 383 10.43 -17.92 -13.25
C GLY A 383 10.91 -18.53 -11.93
N THR A 384 11.74 -17.82 -11.16
CA THR A 384 12.07 -18.17 -9.76
C THR A 384 11.28 -17.34 -8.75
N PHE A 385 10.12 -16.81 -9.17
CA PHE A 385 9.27 -16.00 -8.30
C PHE A 385 8.71 -16.84 -7.16
N THR A 386 8.90 -16.34 -5.94
CA THR A 386 8.24 -16.90 -4.77
C THR A 386 6.86 -16.28 -4.60
N VAL A 387 5.93 -17.09 -4.09
CA VAL A 387 4.56 -16.63 -3.80
C VAL A 387 4.65 -15.53 -2.74
N LEU A 388 3.98 -14.40 -3.00
CA LEU A 388 4.00 -13.17 -2.20
C LEU A 388 5.35 -12.44 -2.19
N ASP A 389 6.12 -12.52 -3.27
CA ASP A 389 7.31 -11.69 -3.43
C ASP A 389 6.97 -10.40 -4.20
N PHE A 390 6.93 -9.29 -3.47
CA PHE A 390 6.62 -7.97 -4.04
C PHE A 390 7.88 -7.12 -4.25
N THR A 391 9.08 -7.71 -4.17
CA THR A 391 10.33 -6.97 -4.40
C THR A 391 10.57 -6.74 -5.89
N PHE A 392 11.14 -5.57 -6.20
CA PHE A 392 11.57 -5.20 -7.55
C PHE A 392 13.05 -5.52 -7.71
N ASP A 393 13.41 -6.80 -7.61
CA ASP A 393 14.82 -7.13 -7.77
C ASP A 393 15.16 -7.15 -9.25
N SER A 394 16.01 -6.21 -9.66
CA SER A 394 16.52 -6.15 -11.02
C SER A 394 17.43 -7.37 -11.23
N LEU A 395 17.12 -8.18 -12.23
CA LEU A 395 17.96 -9.33 -12.58
C LEU A 395 19.40 -8.84 -12.82
N PRO A 396 20.41 -9.36 -12.10
CA PRO A 396 21.79 -8.90 -12.24
C PRO A 396 22.28 -9.15 -13.67
N SER A 397 22.30 -8.10 -14.49
CA SER A 397 22.68 -8.23 -15.90
C SER A 397 24.21 -8.16 -16.04
N THR A 398 24.92 -9.23 -15.67
CA THR A 398 26.33 -9.39 -16.07
C THR A 398 26.48 -9.75 -17.55
N ALA A 399 25.37 -9.90 -18.27
CA ALA A 399 25.34 -10.20 -19.69
C ALA A 399 25.71 -8.97 -20.52
N THR A 400 26.49 -9.16 -21.59
CA THR A 400 26.84 -8.11 -22.56
C THR A 400 26.17 -8.38 -23.91
N GLY A 401 26.00 -7.33 -24.72
CA GLY A 401 25.46 -7.45 -26.08
C GLY A 401 23.97 -7.79 -26.13
N THR A 402 23.58 -8.74 -26.98
CA THR A 402 22.16 -9.10 -27.18
C THR A 402 21.53 -9.74 -25.95
N ALA A 403 22.33 -10.40 -25.10
CA ALA A 403 21.84 -11.05 -23.90
C ALA A 403 21.37 -10.04 -22.82
N SER A 404 21.98 -8.84 -22.74
CA SER A 404 21.49 -7.78 -21.85
C SER A 404 20.15 -7.22 -22.35
N ALA A 405 20.01 -7.02 -23.66
CA ALA A 405 18.76 -6.57 -24.27
C ALA A 405 17.62 -7.59 -24.04
N THR A 406 17.91 -8.90 -24.15
CA THR A 406 16.94 -9.95 -23.82
C THR A 406 16.58 -9.91 -22.34
N GLY A 407 17.56 -9.80 -21.43
CA GLY A 407 17.31 -9.71 -19.99
C GLY A 407 16.45 -8.49 -19.62
N ALA A 408 16.74 -7.33 -20.20
CA ALA A 408 15.96 -6.11 -19.98
C ALA A 408 14.51 -6.27 -20.48
N LEU A 409 14.31 -6.92 -21.63
CA LEU A 409 12.97 -7.14 -22.18
C LEU A 409 12.16 -8.14 -21.34
N VAL A 410 12.79 -9.21 -20.83
CA VAL A 410 12.16 -10.16 -19.91
C VAL A 410 11.79 -9.45 -18.60
N SER A 411 12.73 -8.72 -18.01
CA SER A 411 12.51 -7.97 -16.77
C SER A 411 11.40 -6.93 -16.93
N PHE A 412 11.29 -6.26 -18.08
CA PHE A 412 10.18 -5.34 -18.36
C PHE A 412 8.80 -6.03 -18.25
N TRP A 413 8.65 -7.25 -18.80
CA TRP A 413 7.38 -7.98 -18.73
C TRP A 413 7.07 -8.49 -17.32
N GLU A 414 8.09 -8.94 -16.59
CA GLU A 414 7.95 -9.33 -15.18
C GLU A 414 7.53 -8.12 -14.32
N GLN A 415 8.21 -7.00 -14.47
CA GLN A 415 7.86 -5.73 -13.81
C GLN A 415 6.47 -5.24 -14.19
N LEU A 416 6.01 -5.46 -15.44
CA LEU A 416 4.65 -5.12 -15.83
C LEU A 416 3.61 -5.95 -15.07
N LEU A 417 3.85 -7.25 -14.87
CA LEU A 417 2.96 -8.12 -14.11
C LEU A 417 2.96 -7.79 -12.61
N ILE A 418 4.13 -7.52 -12.03
CA ILE A 418 4.25 -7.02 -10.65
C ILE A 418 3.55 -5.66 -10.52
N GLY A 419 3.74 -4.76 -11.49
CA GLY A 419 3.05 -3.47 -11.55
C GLY A 419 1.54 -3.61 -11.64
N LEU A 420 1.02 -4.64 -12.33
CA LEU A 420 -0.41 -4.97 -12.35
C LEU A 420 -0.91 -5.46 -10.99
N LEU A 421 -0.11 -6.26 -10.28
CA LEU A 421 -0.42 -6.74 -8.92
C LEU A 421 -0.48 -5.58 -7.92
N LEU A 422 0.48 -4.66 -7.97
CA LEU A 422 0.45 -3.42 -7.19
C LEU A 422 -0.70 -2.50 -7.63
N GLY A 423 -0.99 -2.43 -8.92
CA GLY A 423 -2.13 -1.69 -9.46
C GLY A 423 -3.46 -2.26 -8.96
N TYR A 424 -3.55 -3.58 -8.77
CA TYR A 424 -4.67 -4.24 -8.11
C TYR A 424 -4.79 -3.82 -6.64
N ILE A 425 -3.70 -3.81 -5.88
CA ILE A 425 -3.69 -3.36 -4.47
C ILE A 425 -4.17 -1.91 -4.38
N PHE A 426 -3.64 -1.02 -5.22
CA PHE A 426 -4.04 0.38 -5.28
C PHE A 426 -5.55 0.52 -5.61
N SER A 427 -6.02 -0.25 -6.60
CA SER A 427 -7.44 -0.28 -6.99
C SER A 427 -8.33 -0.81 -5.88
N TRP A 428 -7.85 -1.80 -5.12
CA TRP A 428 -8.55 -2.37 -3.99
C TRP A 428 -8.74 -1.34 -2.88
N VAL A 429 -7.69 -0.60 -2.49
CA VAL A 429 -7.78 0.43 -1.44
C VAL A 429 -8.85 1.48 -1.78
N ALA A 430 -8.86 1.99 -3.01
CA ALA A 430 -9.86 2.97 -3.44
C ALA A 430 -11.28 2.38 -3.53
N SER A 431 -11.41 1.14 -4.01
CA SER A 431 -12.71 0.45 -4.14
C SER A 431 -13.29 0.13 -2.76
N ILE A 432 -12.51 -0.49 -1.86
CA ILE A 432 -12.98 -0.81 -0.51
C ILE A 432 -13.36 0.46 0.25
N GLY A 433 -12.61 1.55 0.11
CA GLY A 433 -12.95 2.84 0.71
C GLY A 433 -14.32 3.36 0.30
N THR A 434 -14.63 3.27 -0.99
CA THR A 434 -15.96 3.62 -1.55
C THR A 434 -17.06 2.76 -0.97
N ARG A 435 -16.83 1.45 -0.86
CA ARG A 435 -17.84 0.50 -0.34
C ARG A 435 -18.02 0.56 1.16
N LEU A 436 -16.97 0.87 1.91
CA LEU A 436 -17.05 1.17 3.33
C LEU A 436 -17.91 2.42 3.53
N PHE A 437 -17.70 3.48 2.76
CA PHE A 437 -18.53 4.68 2.81
C PHE A 437 -20.01 4.39 2.50
N LEU A 438 -20.30 3.70 1.40
CA LEU A 438 -21.68 3.30 1.04
C LEU A 438 -22.32 2.35 2.08
N GLY A 439 -21.54 1.40 2.60
CA GLY A 439 -21.98 0.46 3.63
C GLY A 439 -22.31 1.16 4.95
N MET A 440 -21.47 2.11 5.37
CA MET A 440 -21.71 2.89 6.57
C MET A 440 -22.92 3.82 6.42
N ARG A 441 -23.12 4.46 5.26
CA ARG A 441 -24.35 5.23 4.98
C ARG A 441 -25.61 4.37 5.02
N LEU A 442 -25.54 3.14 4.51
CA LEU A 442 -26.66 2.20 4.61
C LEU A 442 -26.97 1.81 6.06
N LEU A 443 -25.94 1.60 6.88
CA LEU A 443 -26.11 1.13 8.27
C LEU A 443 -26.45 2.25 9.26
N VAL A 444 -25.91 3.45 9.06
CA VAL A 444 -26.07 4.62 9.94
C VAL A 444 -27.24 5.47 9.48
N ASP A 445 -27.21 5.91 8.22
CA ASP A 445 -28.17 6.88 7.67
C ASP A 445 -29.39 6.22 7.02
N ARG A 446 -29.36 4.88 6.87
CA ARG A 446 -30.37 4.11 6.12
C ARG A 446 -30.53 4.56 4.68
N GLN A 447 -29.48 5.16 4.11
CA GLN A 447 -29.52 5.65 2.75
C GLN A 447 -29.17 4.54 1.76
N SER A 448 -29.93 4.43 0.67
CA SER A 448 -29.65 3.43 -0.36
C SER A 448 -28.30 3.73 -1.04
N PRO A 449 -27.46 2.71 -1.31
CA PRO A 449 -26.21 2.88 -2.06
C PRO A 449 -26.39 3.43 -3.48
N SER A 450 -27.61 3.39 -4.03
CA SER A 450 -27.96 3.97 -5.33
C SER A 450 -28.02 5.50 -5.32
N VAL A 451 -27.94 6.13 -4.15
CA VAL A 451 -28.07 7.58 -4.00
C VAL A 451 -26.69 8.23 -4.15
N ILE A 452 -26.33 8.48 -5.41
CA ILE A 452 -25.01 8.96 -5.84
C ILE A 452 -25.16 10.30 -6.56
N TRP A 453 -24.23 11.23 -6.34
CA TRP A 453 -24.19 12.50 -7.05
C TRP A 453 -23.96 12.29 -8.55
N MET A 454 -24.64 13.05 -9.40
CA MET A 454 -24.51 12.98 -10.86
C MET A 454 -24.21 14.36 -11.46
N SER A 455 -23.44 14.40 -12.54
CA SER A 455 -23.14 15.66 -13.25
C SER A 455 -24.44 16.36 -13.68
N GLY A 456 -24.52 17.67 -13.41
CA GLY A 456 -25.73 18.48 -13.62
C GLY A 456 -26.62 18.62 -12.37
N THR A 457 -26.31 17.91 -11.28
CA THR A 457 -26.98 18.07 -9.98
C THR A 457 -26.16 18.99 -9.07
N VAL A 458 -26.82 19.78 -8.21
CA VAL A 458 -26.14 20.67 -7.25
C VAL A 458 -25.26 19.81 -6.35
N ALA A 459 -24.01 20.20 -6.11
CA ALA A 459 -23.11 19.46 -5.22
C ALA A 459 -23.75 19.30 -3.83
N GLY A 460 -23.62 18.12 -3.21
CA GLY A 460 -24.30 17.79 -1.96
C GLY A 460 -25.80 17.46 -2.11
N SER A 461 -26.42 17.69 -3.27
CA SER A 461 -27.76 17.15 -3.58
C SER A 461 -27.64 15.82 -4.29
N THR A 462 -28.38 14.83 -3.82
CA THR A 462 -28.44 13.51 -4.43
C THR A 462 -29.75 13.33 -5.17
N VAL A 463 -29.70 12.95 -6.45
CA VAL A 463 -30.90 12.64 -7.21
C VAL A 463 -31.32 11.21 -6.89
N HIS A 464 -32.52 11.04 -6.36
CA HIS A 464 -33.19 9.75 -6.45
C HIS A 464 -33.52 9.51 -7.92
N THR A 465 -32.87 8.55 -8.56
CA THR A 465 -33.37 8.03 -9.83
C THR A 465 -34.80 7.59 -9.59
N SER A 466 -35.75 8.24 -10.26
CA SER A 466 -37.18 7.94 -10.17
C SER A 466 -37.57 6.58 -10.78
N GLU A 467 -36.60 5.69 -11.01
CA GLU A 467 -36.89 4.28 -11.21
C GLU A 467 -37.46 3.76 -9.90
N GLN A 468 -38.79 3.69 -9.84
CA GLN A 468 -39.54 3.03 -8.77
C GLN A 468 -38.87 1.69 -8.45
N PRO A 469 -38.22 1.54 -7.27
CA PRO A 469 -37.73 0.24 -6.82
C PRO A 469 -38.90 -0.75 -6.62
N GLU A 470 -40.12 -0.22 -6.47
CA GLU A 470 -41.31 -0.94 -6.03
C GLU A 470 -41.75 -2.06 -6.97
N LYS A 471 -41.70 -1.91 -8.31
CA LYS A 471 -42.25 -2.96 -9.19
C LYS A 471 -41.44 -4.25 -9.26
N ARG A 472 -40.28 -4.34 -8.61
CA ARG A 472 -39.52 -5.60 -8.45
C ARG A 472 -39.16 -5.94 -7.01
N PHE A 473 -39.56 -5.10 -6.06
CA PHE A 473 -39.28 -5.25 -4.62
C PHE A 473 -40.55 -5.07 -3.77
N GLU A 474 -41.74 -5.38 -4.31
CA GLU A 474 -42.92 -5.71 -3.51
C GLU A 474 -42.66 -7.04 -2.77
N SER A 475 -41.85 -7.00 -1.71
CA SER A 475 -42.21 -7.75 -0.51
C SER A 475 -43.36 -7.00 0.15
N GLU A 476 -44.36 -7.72 0.65
CA GLU A 476 -45.64 -7.26 1.22
C GLU A 476 -45.53 -6.40 2.49
N ASP A 477 -44.51 -5.54 2.62
CA ASP A 477 -44.37 -4.62 3.75
C ASP A 477 -45.06 -3.30 3.42
N THR A 478 -46.36 -3.27 3.74
CA THR A 478 -47.23 -2.11 3.80
C THR A 478 -46.74 -1.13 4.88
N PHE A 479 -45.79 -0.28 4.54
CA PHE A 479 -45.30 0.76 5.47
C PHE A 479 -45.06 2.10 4.76
N SER A 480 -46.11 2.75 4.23
CA SER A 480 -46.08 4.21 4.02
C SER A 480 -47.41 4.94 3.78
N ASP A 481 -48.58 4.40 4.13
CA ASP A 481 -49.81 5.22 4.20
C ASP A 481 -49.99 5.79 5.62
N GLY A 482 -49.16 6.78 5.95
CA GLY A 482 -49.34 7.66 7.11
C GLY A 482 -49.47 9.11 6.64
N PRO A 483 -50.46 9.88 7.13
CA PRO A 483 -50.72 11.24 6.66
C PRO A 483 -49.54 12.15 7.01
N ARG A 484 -49.00 12.82 5.98
CA ARG A 484 -48.02 13.90 6.12
C ARG A 484 -48.68 15.21 6.53
#